data_AF-A0A7C1AJD5-F1
#
_entry.id   AF-A0A7C1AJD5-F1
#
_cell.length_a   1.000
_cell.length_b   1.000
_cell.length_c   1.000
_cell.angle_alpha   90.00
_cell.angle_beta   90.00
_cell.angle_gamma   90.00
#
_symmetry.space_group_name_H-M   'P 1'
#
loop_
_entity.id
_entity.type
_entity.pdbx_description
1 polymer ?
#
loop_
_entity_poly.entity_id
_entity_poly.type
_entity_poly.pdbx_seq_one_letter_code
_entity_poly.pdbx_strand_id
1 'polypeptide(L)' 'MRKKRNMIGFVVNPQSANGKTGKIWPELKAELTRHFGDSFVAAVTEYPLHAVELTRKFLSEGVETIIAIGGDGT' A
#
# COMPACT_ATOMS: atom_id res chain seq x y z
N MET A 1 -29.03 5.19 3.93
CA MET A 1 -28.00 4.15 3.69
C MET A 1 -26.63 4.75 3.96
N ARG A 2 -25.83 4.17 4.86
CA ARG A 2 -24.48 4.67 5.16
C ARG A 2 -23.54 4.16 4.07
N LYS A 3 -22.91 5.05 3.29
CA LYS A 3 -21.92 4.68 2.26
C LYS A 3 -20.88 3.78 2.92
N LYS A 4 -20.65 2.58 2.36
CA LYS A 4 -19.55 1.72 2.80
C LYS A 4 -18.27 2.53 2.62
N ARG A 5 -17.41 2.56 3.65
CA ARG A 5 -16.14 3.28 3.56
C ARG A 5 -15.20 2.38 2.77
N ASN A 6 -14.77 2.82 1.58
CA ASN A 6 -13.92 2.01 0.72
C ASN A 6 -12.56 1.82 1.39
N MET A 7 -12.09 0.58 1.46
CA MET A 7 -10.77 0.23 1.97
C MET A 7 -9.72 0.45 0.87
N ILE A 8 -8.62 1.12 1.22
CA ILE A 8 -7.49 1.37 0.32
C ILE A 8 -6.31 0.48 0.74
N GLY A 9 -5.75 -0.29 -0.20
CA GLY A 9 -4.55 -1.09 0.01
C GLY A 9 -3.33 -0.41 -0.58
N PHE A 10 -2.25 -0.29 0.18
CA PHE A 10 -0.98 0.23 -0.32
C PHE A 10 0.05 -0.90 -0.40
N VAL A 11 0.59 -1.14 -1.59
CA VAL A 11 1.69 -2.10 -1.82
C VAL A 11 2.96 -1.29 -2.03
N VAL A 12 3.91 -1.42 -1.11
CA VAL A 12 5.09 -0.54 -1.04
C VAL A 12 6.37 -1.31 -1.33
N ASN A 13 7.09 -0.89 -2.36
CA ASN A 13 8.44 -1.36 -2.63
C ASN A 13 9.47 -0.41 -1.99
N PRO A 14 10.09 -0.77 -0.85
CA PRO A 14 10.99 0.13 -0.13
C PRO A 14 12.29 0.38 -0.89
N GLN A 15 12.67 -0.52 -1.82
CA GLN A 15 13.89 -0.42 -2.62
C GLN A 15 13.76 0.52 -3.83
N SER A 16 12.52 0.93 -4.17
CA SER A 16 12.28 1.86 -5.26
C SER A 16 12.96 3.22 -5.05
N ALA A 17 13.25 3.91 -6.15
CA ALA A 17 13.98 5.17 -6.17
C ALA A 17 15.31 5.13 -5.41
N ASN A 18 16.10 4.05 -5.59
CA ASN A 18 17.36 3.79 -4.89
C ASN A 18 17.20 3.80 -3.35
N GLY A 19 16.15 3.14 -2.85
CA GLY A 19 15.85 3.05 -1.42
C GLY A 19 15.25 4.30 -0.78
N LYS A 20 15.00 5.38 -1.56
CA LYS A 20 14.38 6.60 -1.04
C LYS A 20 12.95 6.34 -0.56
N THR A 21 12.20 5.46 -1.24
CA THR A 21 10.84 5.09 -0.83
C THR A 21 10.82 4.53 0.59
N GLY A 22 11.71 3.59 0.92
CA GLY A 22 11.79 3.03 2.28
C GLY A 22 12.13 4.07 3.35
N LYS A 23 12.93 5.09 3.03
CA LYS A 23 13.29 6.16 3.96
C LYS A 23 12.11 7.08 4.27
N ILE A 24 11.31 7.44 3.28
CA ILE A 24 10.15 8.36 3.44
C ILE A 24 8.89 7.63 3.90
N TRP A 25 8.82 6.30 3.77
CA TRP A 25 7.62 5.53 4.03
C TRP A 25 7.03 5.70 5.44
N PRO A 26 7.82 5.73 6.54
CA PRO A 26 7.27 5.93 7.88
C PRO A 26 6.51 7.27 8.03
N GLU A 27 7.04 8.34 7.44
CA GLU A 27 6.41 9.68 7.45
C GLU A 27 5.13 9.67 6.60
N LEU A 28 5.20 9.10 5.40
CA LEU A 28 4.02 8.99 4.52
C LEU A 28 2.91 8.15 5.18
N LYS A 29 3.26 7.03 5.82
CA LYS A 29 2.29 6.19 6.55
C LYS A 29 1.64 6.97 7.70
N ALA A 30 2.38 7.81 8.42
CA ALA A 30 1.83 8.64 9.47
C ALA A 30 0.81 9.66 8.92
N GLU A 31 1.11 10.31 7.79
CA GLU A 31 0.14 11.20 7.12
C GLU A 31 -1.09 10.43 6.62
N LEU A 32 -0.91 9.24 6.02
CA LEU A 32 -2.03 8.37 5.64
C LEU A 32 -2.93 8.04 6.82
N THR A 33 -2.36 7.71 7.99
CA THR A 33 -3.12 7.48 9.22
C THR A 33 -3.88 8.72 9.67
N ARG A 34 -3.30 9.93 9.59
CA ARG A 34 -4.00 11.17 9.94
C ARG A 34 -5.19 11.45 9.01
N HIS A 35 -5.06 11.19 7.71
CA HIS A 35 -6.09 11.52 6.72
C HIS A 35 -7.16 10.44 6.58
N PHE A 36 -6.78 9.16 6.65
CA PHE A 36 -7.68 8.04 6.36
C PHE A 36 -8.11 7.26 7.62
N GLY A 37 -7.41 7.41 8.75
CA GLY A 37 -7.63 6.57 9.93
C GLY A 37 -7.50 5.10 9.58
N ASP A 38 -8.50 4.31 9.99
CA ASP A 38 -8.55 2.86 9.71
C ASP A 38 -9.09 2.50 8.30
N SER A 39 -9.20 3.49 7.40
CA SER A 39 -9.72 3.28 6.05
C SER A 39 -8.63 2.87 5.04
N PHE A 40 -7.49 2.38 5.52
CA PHE A 40 -6.45 1.80 4.67
C PHE A 40 -5.68 0.67 5.35
N VAL A 41 -5.08 -0.18 4.53
CA VAL A 41 -4.10 -1.19 4.90
C VAL A 41 -2.85 -1.01 4.03
N ALA A 42 -1.69 -1.38 4.54
CA ALA A 42 -0.43 -1.27 3.78
C ALA A 42 0.47 -2.47 4.03
N ALA A 43 1.13 -2.93 2.97
CA ALA A 43 2.08 -4.03 3.01
C ALA A 43 3.35 -3.66 2.23
N VAL A 44 4.49 -4.14 2.73
CA VAL A 44 5.82 -3.85 2.17
C VAL A 44 6.33 -5.10 1.44
N THR A 45 6.85 -4.92 0.23
CA THR A 45 7.44 -6.02 -0.53
C THR A 45 8.79 -6.43 0.06
N GLU A 46 9.14 -7.72 -0.03
CA GLU A 46 10.36 -8.27 0.59
C GLU A 46 11.28 -8.91 -0.44
N TYR A 47 10.73 -9.35 -1.57
CA TYR A 47 11.43 -10.04 -2.66
C TYR A 47 10.78 -9.69 -4.02
N PRO A 48 11.46 -9.96 -5.15
CA PRO A 48 10.91 -9.75 -6.48
C PRO A 48 9.54 -10.43 -6.67
N LEU A 49 8.59 -9.74 -7.30
CA LEU A 49 7.22 -10.18 -7.53
C LEU A 49 6.32 -10.31 -6.27
N HIS A 50 6.81 -10.01 -5.06
CA HIS A 50 5.98 -10.03 -3.84
C HIS A 50 4.75 -9.09 -3.95
N ALA A 51 4.84 -8.01 -4.71
CA ALA A 51 3.72 -7.09 -4.97
C ALA A 51 2.50 -7.79 -5.58
N VAL A 52 2.71 -8.81 -6.42
CA VAL A 52 1.62 -9.62 -7.02
C VAL A 52 0.88 -10.39 -5.95
N GLU A 53 1.60 -11.00 -5.01
CA GLU A 53 1.01 -11.78 -3.91
C GLU A 53 0.23 -10.87 -2.95
N LEU A 54 0.81 -9.74 -2.58
CA LEU A 54 0.16 -8.73 -1.72
C LEU A 54 -1.10 -8.17 -2.37
N THR A 55 -1.05 -7.88 -3.68
CA THR A 55 -2.21 -7.39 -4.43
C THR A 55 -3.33 -8.43 -4.45
N ARG A 56 -3.01 -9.71 -4.73
CA ARG A 56 -4.00 -10.81 -4.68
C ARG A 56 -4.62 -10.96 -3.29
N LYS A 57 -3.80 -10.85 -2.24
CA LYS A 57 -4.28 -10.88 -0.85
C LYS A 57 -5.28 -9.75 -0.59
N PHE A 58 -4.94 -8.51 -0.91
CA PHE A 58 -5.83 -7.36 -0.73
C PHE A 58 -7.15 -7.51 -1.50
N LEU A 59 -7.10 -7.97 -2.75
CA LEU A 59 -8.32 -8.26 -3.52
C LEU A 59 -9.20 -9.32 -2.82
N SER A 60 -8.59 -10.39 -2.29
CA SER A 60 -9.32 -11.43 -1.56
C SER A 60 -9.94 -10.95 -0.24
N GLU A 61 -9.35 -9.92 0.37
CA GLU A 61 -9.83 -9.28 1.61
C GLU A 61 -10.88 -8.18 1.33
N GLY A 62 -11.25 -7.98 0.06
CA GLY A 62 -12.30 -7.02 -0.35
C GLY A 62 -11.81 -5.58 -0.45
N VAL A 63 -10.51 -5.36 -0.61
CA VAL A 63 -9.93 -4.04 -0.92
C VAL A 63 -10.29 -3.67 -2.36
N GLU A 64 -11.00 -2.56 -2.52
CA GLU A 64 -11.51 -2.11 -3.83
C GLU A 64 -10.54 -1.18 -4.56
N THR A 65 -9.61 -0.54 -3.83
CA THR A 65 -8.61 0.37 -4.40
C THR A 65 -7.23 -0.02 -3.91
N ILE A 66 -6.33 -0.37 -4.83
CA ILE A 66 -4.95 -0.74 -4.52
C ILE A 66 -4.03 0.29 -5.16
N ILE A 67 -3.12 0.84 -4.38
CA ILE A 67 -2.12 1.84 -4.79
C ILE A 67 -0.75 1.19 -4.68
N ALA A 68 -0.05 1.10 -5.81
CA ALA A 68 1.35 0.70 -5.85
C ALA A 68 2.24 1.92 -5.55
N ILE A 69 3.18 1.77 -4.60
CA ILE A 69 4.22 2.74 -4.29
C ILE A 69 5.56 2.11 -4.65
N GLY A 70 6.04 2.42 -5.86
CA GLY A 70 7.30 1.90 -6.38
C GLY A 70 7.57 2.41 -7.80
N GLY A 71 8.56 1.82 -8.47
CA GLY A 71 8.80 2.03 -9.91
C GLY A 71 7.99 1.05 -10.78
N ASP A 72 8.19 1.10 -12.09
CA ASP A 72 7.38 0.36 -13.10
C ASP A 72 7.27 -1.17 -12.88
N GLY A 73 8.26 -1.78 -12.21
CA GLY A 73 8.26 -3.22 -11.91
C GLY A 73 7.54 -3.61 -10.61
N THR A 74 6.91 -2.65 -9.92
CA THR A 74 6.16 -2.86 -8.67
C THR A 74 4.70 -3.13 -8.99
#